data_AF-A0A2G2Y8R7-F1
#
_entry.id   AF-A0A2G2Y8R7-F1
#
_cell.length_a   1.000
_cell.length_b   1.000
_cell.length_c   1.000
_cell.angle_alpha   90.00
_cell.angle_beta   90.00
_cell.angle_gamma   90.00
#
_symmetry.space_group_name_H-M   'P 1'
#
loop_
_entity.id
_entity.type
_entity.pdbx_description
1 polymer ?
#
loop_
_entity_poly.entity_id
_entity_poly.type
_entity_poly.pdbx_seq_one_letter_code
_entity_poly.pdbx_strand_id
1 'polypeptide(L)' 'MYFLRQRSFCSSWGKVVVIRGEGPKGGPGMPEMLTPTSAIMGVGLGKDVALLTDGRFSGGSHGYVVGHICPEAQVH' A
#
# COMPACT_ATOMS: atom_id res chain seq x y z
N MET A 1 10.14 7.85 5.47
CA MET A 1 9.97 8.99 4.53
C MET A 1 9.07 8.50 3.40
N TYR A 2 7.77 8.71 3.51
CA TYR A 2 6.78 8.22 2.55
C TYR A 2 6.98 8.90 1.19
N PHE A 3 7.61 8.19 0.24
CA PHE A 3 7.75 8.67 -1.13
C PHE A 3 6.44 8.43 -1.91
N LEU A 4 5.34 9.05 -1.44
CA LEU A 4 4.20 9.38 -2.30
C LEU A 4 4.45 10.78 -2.86
N ARG A 5 5.45 10.87 -3.75
CA ARG A 5 5.62 12.08 -4.56
C ARG A 5 4.37 12.18 -5.42
N GLN A 6 3.50 13.15 -5.09
CA GLN A 6 2.24 13.48 -5.78
C GLN A 6 2.48 13.96 -7.23
N ARG A 7 3.16 13.16 -8.04
CA ARG A 7 3.16 13.34 -9.49
C ARG A 7 1.92 12.63 -10.01
N SER A 8 0.86 13.42 -10.14
CA SER A 8 -0.25 13.20 -11.06
C SER A 8 -0.77 11.77 -11.07
N PHE A 9 -1.79 11.50 -10.25
CA PHE A 9 -2.72 10.39 -10.45
C PHE A 9 -3.57 10.67 -11.72
N CYS A 10 -2.91 10.89 -12.87
CA CYS A 10 -3.54 11.12 -14.15
C CYS A 10 -3.83 9.73 -14.73
N SER A 11 -5.11 9.35 -14.81
CA SER A 11 -5.64 8.06 -15.29
C SER A 11 -5.22 6.82 -14.47
N SER A 12 -5.64 6.74 -13.22
CA SER A 12 -5.29 5.64 -12.29
C SER A 12 -6.27 4.48 -12.22
N TRP A 13 -7.36 4.54 -12.98
CA TRP A 13 -8.37 3.49 -13.00
C TRP A 13 -7.74 2.16 -13.45
N GLY A 14 -7.98 1.09 -12.69
CA GLY A 14 -7.44 -0.25 -12.96
C GLY A 14 -5.96 -0.43 -12.61
N LYS A 15 -5.32 0.49 -11.88
CA LYS A 15 -3.91 0.36 -11.51
C LYS A 15 -3.71 -0.41 -10.21
N VAL A 16 -2.52 -0.98 -10.08
CA VAL A 16 -2.07 -1.67 -8.87
C VAL A 16 -0.92 -0.88 -8.26
N VAL A 17 -1.08 -0.50 -7.00
CA VAL A 17 -0.07 0.20 -6.21
C VAL A 17 0.59 -0.83 -5.29
N VAL A 18 1.90 -0.98 -5.42
CA VAL A 18 2.69 -1.92 -4.62
C VAL A 18 3.59 -1.12 -3.68
N ILE A 19 3.44 -1.38 -2.38
CA ILE A 19 4.28 -0.86 -1.32
C ILE A 19 5.19 -2.01 -0.88
N ARG A 20 6.50 -1.75 -0.82
CA ARG A 20 7.49 -2.80 -0.53
C ARG A 20 8.46 -2.31 0.53
N GLY A 21 9.09 -3.25 1.22
CA GLY A 21 10.03 -2.94 2.29
C GLY A 21 9.33 -2.55 3.59
N GLU A 22 8.06 -2.92 3.75
CA GLU A 22 7.28 -2.71 4.98
C GLU A 22 7.09 -4.04 5.74
N GLY A 23 7.77 -5.10 5.29
CA GLY A 23 7.82 -6.40 5.97
C GLY A 23 8.65 -6.40 7.26
N PRO A 24 8.77 -7.55 7.94
CA PRO A 24 9.46 -7.68 9.22
C PRO A 24 10.91 -7.18 9.23
N LYS A 25 11.66 -7.34 8.14
CA LYS A 25 13.05 -6.88 8.02
C LYS A 25 13.14 -5.51 7.36
N GLY A 26 12.31 -5.25 6.34
CA GLY A 26 12.34 -3.99 5.60
C GLY A 26 11.89 -2.79 6.44
N GLY A 27 10.73 -2.92 7.11
CA GLY A 27 10.07 -1.87 7.88
C GLY A 27 10.52 -1.77 9.35
N PRO A 28 11.46 -2.62 9.78
CA PRO A 28 11.40 -3.43 11.01
C PRO A 28 10.05 -3.64 11.70
N GLY A 29 9.72 -4.90 12.00
CA GLY A 29 8.56 -5.24 12.84
C GLY A 29 7.20 -5.16 12.14
N MET A 30 7.20 -5.02 10.82
CA MET A 30 6.00 -5.04 9.96
C MET A 30 4.93 -4.02 10.40
N PRO A 31 5.18 -2.70 10.23
CA PRO A 31 4.28 -1.64 10.68
C PRO A 31 2.90 -1.70 9.99
N GLU A 32 1.86 -1.29 10.72
CA GLU A 32 0.52 -1.12 10.15
C GLU A 32 0.39 0.21 9.41
N MET A 33 -0.15 0.14 8.18
CA MET A 33 -0.39 1.32 7.35
C MET A 33 -1.89 1.56 7.11
N LEU A 34 -2.34 2.78 7.40
CA LEU A 34 -3.68 3.29 7.05
C LEU A 34 -3.62 4.43 6.01
N THR A 35 -2.51 5.16 5.98
CA THR A 35 -2.29 6.30 5.08
C THR A 35 -2.48 5.99 3.59
N PRO A 36 -1.93 4.90 3.00
CA PRO A 36 -2.06 4.65 1.57
C PRO A 36 -3.51 4.33 1.16
N THR A 37 -4.24 3.59 1.99
CA THR A 37 -5.65 3.28 1.75
C THR A 37 -6.51 4.53 1.87
N SER A 38 -6.30 5.35 2.90
CA SER A 38 -7.03 6.61 3.08
C SER A 38 -6.77 7.61 1.95
N ALA A 39 -5.55 7.65 1.41
CA ALA A 39 -5.22 8.52 0.28
C ALA A 39 -5.98 8.11 -1.01
N ILE A 40 -6.04 6.81 -1.33
CA ILE A 40 -6.77 6.29 -2.49
C ILE A 40 -8.29 6.46 -2.33
N MET A 41 -8.81 6.23 -1.13
CA MET A 41 -10.22 6.44 -0.81
C MET A 41 -10.61 7.92 -0.90
N GLY A 42 -9.76 8.83 -0.41
CA GLY A 42 -10.00 10.27 -0.42
C GLY A 42 -10.09 10.88 -1.82
N VAL A 43 -9.48 10.24 -2.82
CA VAL A 43 -9.60 10.64 -4.24
C VAL A 43 -10.67 9.84 -5.01
N GLY A 44 -11.47 9.02 -4.32
CA GLY A 44 -12.60 8.29 -4.91
C GLY A 44 -12.23 7.05 -5.71
N LEU A 45 -11.00 6.55 -5.61
CA LEU A 45 -10.49 5.44 -6.43
C LEU A 45 -10.47 4.08 -5.71
N GLY A 46 -11.10 4.00 -4.54
CA GLY A 46 -11.06 2.79 -3.70
C GLY A 46 -11.60 1.50 -4.35
N LYS A 47 -12.41 1.64 -5.40
CA LYS A 47 -12.96 0.52 -6.17
C LYS A 47 -12.20 0.23 -7.47
N ASP A 48 -11.27 1.10 -7.85
CA ASP A 48 -10.58 1.02 -9.15
C ASP A 48 -9.09 0.74 -9.00
N VAL A 49 -8.53 0.93 -7.81
CA VAL A 49 -7.10 0.74 -7.53
C VAL A 49 -6.90 -0.36 -6.50
N ALA A 50 -6.04 -1.32 -6.81
CA ALA A 50 -5.60 -2.34 -5.86
C ALA A 50 -4.32 -1.92 -5.14
N LEU A 51 -4.23 -2.26 -3.85
CA LEU A 51 -3.12 -1.96 -2.97
C LEU A 51 -2.49 -3.25 -2.46
N LEU A 52 -1.21 -3.43 -2.72
CA LEU A 52 -0.43 -4.61 -2.33
C LEU A 52 0.72 -4.18 -1.41
N THR A 53 0.99 -4.97 -0.37
CA THR A 53 2.15 -4.73 0.49
C THR A 53 2.74 -6.01 1.09
N ASP A 54 4.06 -6.03 1.28
CA ASP A 54 4.75 -7.02 2.12
C ASP A 54 4.63 -6.70 3.63
N GLY A 55 4.10 -5.53 3.96
CA GLY A 55 3.75 -5.12 5.33
C GLY A 55 2.29 -5.38 5.70
N ARG A 56 1.75 -4.52 6.57
CA ARG A 56 0.38 -4.61 7.08
C ARG A 56 -0.49 -3.45 6.65
N PHE A 57 -1.77 -3.75 6.43
CA PHE A 57 -2.83 -2.76 6.39
C PHE A 57 -3.55 -2.71 7.74
N SER A 58 -3.97 -1.52 8.14
CA SER A 58 -4.78 -1.34 9.36
C SER A 58 -6.20 -1.89 9.16
N GLY A 59 -6.88 -2.28 10.25
CA GLY A 59 -8.28 -2.74 10.21
C GLY A 59 -9.30 -1.72 9.65
N GLY A 60 -8.92 -0.43 9.56
CA GLY A 60 -9.70 0.60 8.88
C GLY A 60 -9.55 0.65 7.36
N SER A 61 -8.79 -0.28 6.77
CA SER A 61 -8.53 -0.32 5.32
C SER A 61 -9.70 -0.91 4.54
N HIS A 62 -10.07 -0.27 3.44
CA HIS A 62 -11.21 -0.67 2.59
C HIS A 62 -10.79 -0.67 1.11
N GLY A 63 -11.49 -1.46 0.30
CA GLY A 63 -11.18 -1.64 -1.13
C GLY A 63 -10.39 -2.92 -1.41
N TYR A 64 -9.69 -2.97 -2.54
CA TYR A 64 -8.85 -4.11 -2.92
C TYR A 64 -7.48 -4.01 -2.24
N VAL A 65 -7.35 -4.57 -1.05
CA VAL A 65 -6.13 -4.54 -0.24
C VAL A 65 -5.61 -5.95 0.02
N VAL A 66 -4.31 -6.16 -0.24
CA VAL A 66 -3.61 -7.41 0.05
C VAL A 66 -2.32 -7.08 0.80
N GLY A 67 -2.26 -7.48 2.07
CA GLY A 67 -1.06 -7.39 2.91
C GLY A 67 -0.38 -8.74 3.12
N HIS A 68 0.70 -8.75 3.90
CA HIS A 68 1.47 -9.96 4.25
C HIS A 68 1.97 -10.75 3.04
N ILE A 69 2.33 -10.07 1.96
CA ILE A 69 2.93 -10.73 0.80
C ILE A 69 4.30 -11.31 1.21
N CYS A 70 4.43 -12.62 1.07
CA CYS A 70 5.63 -13.37 1.42
C CYS A 70 6.19 -14.09 0.18
N PRO A 71 7.53 -14.14 0.00
CA PRO A 71 8.56 -13.53 0.84
C PRO A 71 8.56 -11.99 0.75
N GLU A 72 8.96 -11.30 1.83
CA GLU A 72 9.04 -9.84 1.86
C GLU A 72 10.08 -9.31 0.86
N ALA A 73 10.07 -8.02 0.49
CA ALA A 73 11.04 -7.52 -0.48
C ALA A 73 12.49 -7.57 0.03
N GLN A 74 12.69 -7.41 1.34
CA GLN A 74 14.01 -7.45 1.98
C GLN A 74 14.34 -8.87 2.46
N VAL A 75 14.50 -9.82 1.53
CA VAL A 75 14.92 -11.20 1.85
C VAL A 75 16.44 -11.30 2.08
N HIS A 76 17.21 -10.28 1.69
CA HIS A 76 18.67 -10.28 1.71
C HIS A 76 19.25 -9.34 2.79
#